data_AF-A0AAU5TM05-F1
#
_entry.id   AF-A0AAU5TM05-F1
#
_cell.length_a   1.000
_cell.length_b   1.000
_cell.length_c   1.000
_cell.angle_alpha   90.00
_cell.angle_beta   90.00
_cell.angle_gamma   90.00
#
_symmetry.space_group_name_H-M   'P 1'
#
loop_
_entity.id
_entity.type
_entity.pdbx_description
1 polymer ?
#
loop_
_entity_poly.entity_id
_entity_poly.type
_entity_poly.pdbx_seq_one_letter_code
_entity_poly.pdbx_strand_id
1 'polypeptide(L)'
;MLKVLYGHERGTHEAWVLDDAVPVSLQQSAEVAVRDGLVELADRETRAELSVLTCRPVRWAARLTSHGRDVLAYAHARPLEVTDAPQPGLGERLVELRPVQMSAVRVFVSLAHALATAPADGLAERVHGASFSRADNRWQLCLTAEQIASVAYGLYLHRLSGSEAEANRFARDYGVAYRPAQQDGTPILVVIGQGIVRAEGQ
;
A
#
# COMPACT_ATOMS: atom_id res chain seq x y z
N MET A 1 6.47 20.42 2.90
CA MET A 1 6.21 21.36 4.02
C MET A 1 6.86 20.92 5.31
N LEU A 2 6.35 19.92 6.02
CA LEU A 2 6.86 19.54 7.34
C LEU A 2 8.37 19.21 7.34
N LYS A 3 8.88 18.55 6.30
CA LYS A 3 10.33 18.28 6.11
C LYS A 3 11.20 19.55 5.99
N VAL A 4 10.65 20.65 5.48
CA VAL A 4 11.37 21.93 5.34
C VAL A 4 11.43 22.65 6.69
N LEU A 5 10.36 22.58 7.48
CA LEU A 5 10.35 23.08 8.86
C LEU A 5 11.33 22.27 9.74
N TYR A 6 11.33 20.95 9.59
CA TYR A 6 12.26 20.04 10.29
C TYR A 6 13.73 20.29 9.93
N GLY A 7 14.02 20.65 8.69
CA GLY A 7 15.38 21.00 8.25
C GLY A 7 15.92 22.28 8.88
N HIS A 8 15.05 23.25 9.17
CA HIS A 8 15.40 24.53 9.81
C HIS A 8 15.47 24.44 11.35
N GLU A 9 14.79 23.47 11.98
CA GLU A 9 14.80 23.26 13.43
C GLU A 9 16.09 22.61 13.98
N ARG A 10 17.00 22.12 13.14
CA ARG A 10 18.18 21.33 13.57
C ARG A 10 19.26 22.11 14.34
N GLY A 11 19.07 23.42 14.58
CA GLY A 11 19.98 24.29 15.33
C GLY A 11 19.53 24.67 16.74
N THR A 12 18.25 24.54 17.06
CA THR A 12 17.69 25.00 18.35
C THR A 12 16.40 24.24 18.63
N HIS A 13 16.30 23.61 19.80
CA HIS A 13 15.16 22.76 20.21
C HIS A 13 13.79 23.46 20.28
N GLU A 14 13.72 24.76 19.97
CA GLU A 14 12.57 25.66 20.00
C GLU A 14 12.51 26.64 18.79
N ALA A 15 13.12 26.29 17.65
CA ALA A 15 13.31 27.23 16.55
C ALA A 15 12.03 27.51 15.76
N TRP A 16 11.42 28.67 16.02
CA TRP A 16 10.42 29.26 15.12
C TRP A 16 11.00 29.45 13.73
N VAL A 17 10.33 28.91 12.71
CA VAL A 17 10.64 29.17 11.31
C VAL A 17 9.96 30.46 10.89
N LEU A 18 10.74 31.41 10.38
CA LEU A 18 10.31 32.77 10.08
C LEU A 18 9.97 32.94 8.59
N ASP A 19 9.35 34.06 8.25
CA ASP A 19 8.86 34.40 6.90
C ASP A 19 9.91 34.40 5.79
N ASP A 20 11.18 34.69 6.09
CA ASP A 20 12.30 34.70 5.15
C ASP A 20 12.84 33.31 4.83
N ALA A 21 12.67 32.37 5.75
CA ALA A 21 13.21 31.03 5.64
C ALA A 21 12.36 30.13 4.72
N VAL A 22 11.15 30.57 4.37
CA VAL A 22 10.17 29.76 3.64
C VAL A 22 9.31 30.57 2.66
N PRO A 23 8.99 30.03 1.47
CA PRO A 23 8.15 30.71 0.49
C PRO A 23 6.68 30.82 0.97
N VAL A 24 5.95 31.81 0.44
CA VAL A 24 4.53 32.08 0.79
C VAL A 24 3.62 30.86 0.60
N SER A 25 3.88 30.00 -0.38
CA SER A 25 3.13 28.74 -0.58
C SER A 25 3.28 27.77 0.60
N LEU A 26 4.42 27.79 1.28
CA LEU A 26 4.65 27.01 2.48
C LEU A 26 3.91 27.61 3.69
N GLN A 27 3.81 28.93 3.76
CA GLN A 27 3.05 29.63 4.81
C GLN A 27 1.56 29.28 4.71
N GLN A 28 0.99 29.27 3.50
CA GLN A 28 -0.39 28.83 3.26
C GLN A 28 -0.61 27.36 3.61
N SER A 29 0.36 26.49 3.29
CA SER A 29 0.28 25.07 3.64
C SER A 29 0.33 24.86 5.16
N ALA A 30 1.06 25.71 5.89
CA ALA A 30 1.17 25.64 7.34
C ALA A 30 -0.17 25.96 8.01
N GLU A 31 -0.95 26.90 7.47
CA GLU A 31 -2.32 27.19 7.96
C GLU A 31 -3.24 25.96 7.89
N VAL A 32 -3.07 25.11 6.88
CA VAL A 32 -3.79 23.82 6.79
C VAL A 32 -3.33 22.87 7.88
N ALA A 33 -2.02 22.74 8.09
CA ALA A 33 -1.45 21.87 9.12
C ALA A 33 -1.71 22.33 10.56
N VAL A 34 -2.05 23.60 10.77
CA VAL A 34 -2.54 24.10 12.07
C VAL A 34 -3.87 23.45 12.44
N ARG A 35 -4.77 23.25 11.46
CA ARG A 35 -6.06 22.59 11.71
C ARG A 35 -5.88 21.15 12.17
N ASP A 36 -4.84 20.49 11.67
CA ASP A 36 -4.49 19.11 12.02
C ASP A 36 -3.60 19.04 13.28
N GLY A 37 -3.30 20.17 13.93
CA GLY A 37 -2.50 20.24 15.15
C GLY A 37 -1.02 19.89 14.96
N LEU A 38 -0.52 19.87 13.73
CA LEU A 38 0.86 19.49 13.38
C LEU A 38 1.82 20.67 13.48
N VAL A 39 1.31 21.88 13.31
CA VAL A 39 2.06 23.14 13.30
C VAL A 39 1.35 24.16 14.18
N GLU A 40 2.12 24.96 14.88
CA GLU A 40 1.62 26.11 15.65
C GLU A 40 2.11 27.40 14.97
N LEU A 41 1.20 28.36 14.80
CA LEU A 41 1.54 29.70 14.32
C LEU A 41 1.78 30.64 15.49
N ALA A 42 2.81 31.47 15.38
CA ALA A 42 3.10 32.49 16.38
C ALA A 42 1.95 33.50 16.42
N ASP A 43 1.46 33.78 17.62
CA ASP A 43 0.49 34.84 17.84
C ASP A 43 1.12 36.23 17.68
N ARG A 44 0.37 37.29 18.01
CA ARG A 44 0.86 38.66 17.87
C ARG A 44 1.99 38.97 18.85
N GLU A 45 1.92 38.46 20.07
CA GLU A 45 2.89 38.73 21.14
C GLU A 45 4.20 38.01 20.84
N THR A 46 4.13 36.72 20.54
CA THR A 46 5.27 35.89 20.14
C THR A 46 5.97 36.47 18.91
N ARG A 47 5.24 36.97 17.91
CA ARG A 47 5.86 37.64 16.75
C ARG A 47 6.56 38.94 17.11
N ALA A 48 6.07 39.69 18.09
CA ALA A 48 6.73 40.91 18.55
C ALA A 48 8.04 40.57 19.26
N GLU A 49 8.05 39.55 20.12
CA GLU A 49 9.27 39.05 20.77
C GLU A 49 10.30 38.55 19.75
N LEU A 50 9.86 37.74 18.78
CA LEU A 50 10.72 37.28 17.68
C LEU A 50 11.25 38.43 16.84
N SER A 51 10.47 39.50 16.66
CA SER A 51 10.92 40.70 15.93
C SER A 51 12.04 41.45 16.66
N VAL A 52 11.95 41.52 18.00
CA VAL A 52 13.00 42.10 18.84
C VAL A 52 14.26 41.24 18.79
N LEU A 53 14.12 39.92 18.95
CA LEU A 53 15.25 38.99 18.95
C LEU A 53 16.00 38.96 17.61
N THR A 54 15.28 39.13 16.50
CA THR A 54 15.85 39.10 15.15
C THR A 54 16.19 40.49 14.60
N CYS A 55 15.97 41.55 15.38
CA CYS A 55 16.18 42.95 14.99
C CYS A 55 15.47 43.34 13.68
N ARG A 56 14.34 42.71 13.37
CA ARG A 56 13.56 42.93 12.14
C ARG A 56 12.09 42.62 12.35
N PRO A 57 11.17 43.18 11.54
CA PRO A 57 9.75 42.83 11.66
C PRO A 57 9.47 41.41 11.16
N VAL A 58 8.99 40.54 12.05
CA VAL A 58 8.53 39.17 11.74
C VAL A 58 7.03 39.20 11.47
N ARG A 59 6.63 38.95 10.23
CA ARG A 59 5.22 38.96 9.82
C ARG A 59 4.57 37.59 9.98
N TRP A 60 5.36 36.53 9.87
CA TRP A 60 4.90 35.15 9.99
C TRP A 60 5.98 34.31 10.69
N ALA A 61 5.54 33.44 11.59
CA ALA A 61 6.39 32.44 12.19
C ALA A 61 5.57 31.18 12.53
N ALA A 62 6.18 30.02 12.32
CA ALA A 62 5.57 28.73 12.63
C ALA A 62 6.58 27.78 13.27
N ARG A 63 6.12 26.89 14.14
CA ARG A 63 6.92 25.81 14.71
C ARG A 63 6.20 24.47 14.63
N LEU A 64 6.94 23.36 14.59
CA LEU A 64 6.33 22.04 14.69
C LEU A 64 5.85 21.79 16.12
N THR A 65 4.64 21.25 16.27
CA THR A 65 4.18 20.74 17.57
C THR A 65 4.93 19.45 17.91
N SER A 66 4.83 18.97 19.16
CA SER A 66 5.30 17.61 19.50
C SER A 66 4.66 16.56 18.59
N HIS A 67 3.36 16.67 18.35
CA HIS A 67 2.63 15.79 17.43
C HIS A 67 3.15 15.86 15.99
N GLY A 68 3.40 17.06 15.46
CA GLY A 68 3.99 17.24 14.14
C GLY A 68 5.40 16.63 14.01
N ARG A 69 6.20 16.71 15.08
CA ARG A 69 7.54 16.08 15.15
C ARG A 69 7.43 14.55 15.14
N ASP A 70 6.51 13.97 15.90
CA ASP A 70 6.28 12.52 15.91
C ASP A 70 5.83 12.00 14.54
N VAL A 71 4.91 12.72 13.88
CA VAL A 71 4.44 12.38 12.53
C VAL A 71 5.59 12.41 11.52
N LEU A 72 6.48 13.40 11.63
CA LEU A 72 7.68 13.48 10.79
C LEU A 72 8.69 12.37 11.07
N ALA A 73 8.96 12.09 12.34
CA ALA A 73 9.85 11.02 12.76
C ALA A 73 9.32 9.67 12.25
N TYR A 74 8.02 9.43 12.40
CA TYR A 74 7.35 8.25 11.86
C TYR A 74 7.45 8.19 10.33
N ALA A 75 7.16 9.29 9.61
CA ALA A 75 7.25 9.33 8.16
C ALA A 75 8.69 9.13 7.63
N HIS A 76 9.70 9.49 8.42
CA HIS A 76 11.11 9.25 8.11
C HIS A 76 11.57 7.83 8.43
N ALA A 77 11.06 7.24 9.51
CA ALA A 77 11.34 5.86 9.91
C ALA A 77 10.55 4.84 9.09
N ARG A 78 9.41 5.25 8.51
CA ARG A 78 8.62 4.42 7.61
C ARG A 78 9.53 4.04 6.43
N PRO A 79 9.73 2.73 6.16
CA PRO A 79 10.39 2.29 4.95
C PRO A 79 9.72 2.97 3.77
N LEU A 80 10.52 3.65 2.93
CA LEU A 80 10.02 4.16 1.67
C LEU A 80 9.45 2.94 0.94
N GLU A 81 8.14 2.92 0.68
CA GLU A 81 7.56 1.90 -0.17
C GLU A 81 8.33 1.98 -1.48
N VAL A 82 9.12 0.93 -1.77
CA VAL A 82 9.90 0.86 -2.99
C VAL A 82 8.90 0.86 -4.12
N THR A 83 8.81 1.99 -4.82
CA THR A 83 7.95 2.22 -5.98
C THR A 83 8.56 1.60 -7.25
N ASP A 84 9.39 0.58 -7.13
CA ASP A 84 9.68 -0.25 -8.28
C ASP A 84 8.58 -1.31 -8.34
N ALA A 85 7.81 -1.28 -9.43
CA ALA A 85 6.88 -2.34 -9.74
C ALA A 85 7.63 -3.68 -9.59
N PRO A 86 7.06 -4.68 -8.90
CA PRO A 86 7.71 -5.97 -8.73
C PRO A 86 8.15 -6.51 -10.09
N GLN A 87 9.45 -6.68 -10.29
CA GLN A 87 9.97 -7.26 -11.52
C GLN A 87 9.90 -8.78 -11.41
N PRO A 88 9.24 -9.47 -12.36
CA PRO A 88 9.14 -10.92 -12.30
C PRO A 88 10.52 -11.57 -12.45
N GLY A 89 10.84 -12.49 -11.54
CA GLY A 89 11.97 -13.40 -11.70
C GLY A 89 11.75 -14.43 -12.82
N LEU A 90 12.75 -15.28 -13.05
CA LEU A 90 12.66 -16.34 -14.06
C LEU A 90 11.51 -17.32 -13.71
N GLY A 91 10.53 -17.43 -14.60
CA GLY A 91 9.34 -18.28 -14.40
C GLY A 91 8.23 -17.65 -13.56
N GLU A 92 8.39 -16.39 -13.15
CA GLU A 92 7.37 -15.62 -12.45
C GLU A 92 6.63 -14.71 -13.42
N ARG A 93 5.40 -14.35 -13.06
CA ARG A 93 4.58 -13.39 -13.77
C ARG A 93 4.09 -12.33 -12.80
N LEU A 94 4.06 -11.09 -13.27
CA LEU A 94 3.39 -10.00 -12.55
C LEU A 94 1.89 -10.25 -12.55
N VAL A 95 1.32 -10.36 -11.35
CA VAL A 95 -0.09 -10.56 -11.06
C VAL A 95 -0.59 -9.34 -10.31
N GLU A 96 -1.59 -8.71 -10.90
CA GLU A 96 -2.30 -7.58 -10.34
C GLU A 96 -3.65 -8.03 -9.76
N LEU A 97 -3.82 -7.82 -8.46
CA LEU A 97 -5.04 -8.12 -7.73
C LEU A 97 -5.76 -6.83 -7.32
N ARG A 98 -7.08 -6.84 -7.40
CA ARG A 98 -7.91 -5.80 -6.79
C ARG A 98 -7.85 -5.86 -5.26
N PRO A 99 -8.21 -4.78 -4.54
CA PRO A 99 -8.26 -4.81 -3.08
C PRO A 99 -9.09 -5.97 -2.52
N VAL A 100 -10.25 -6.27 -3.12
CA VAL A 100 -11.12 -7.38 -2.69
C VAL A 100 -10.46 -8.74 -2.93
N GLN A 101 -9.85 -8.94 -4.10
CA GLN A 101 -9.11 -10.17 -4.42
C GLN A 101 -7.93 -10.36 -3.46
N MET A 102 -7.16 -9.31 -3.18
CA MET A 102 -6.05 -9.35 -2.24
C MET A 102 -6.51 -9.69 -0.82
N SER A 103 -7.63 -9.12 -0.36
CA SER A 103 -8.22 -9.47 0.94
C SER A 103 -8.60 -10.95 1.01
N ALA A 104 -9.22 -11.50 -0.04
CA ALA A 104 -9.55 -12.92 -0.10
C ALA A 104 -8.29 -13.81 -0.06
N VAL A 105 -7.25 -13.45 -0.81
CA VAL A 105 -5.98 -14.18 -0.81
C VAL A 105 -5.29 -14.10 0.56
N ARG A 106 -5.32 -12.95 1.24
CA ARG A 106 -4.79 -12.80 2.61
C ARG A 106 -5.47 -13.74 3.61
N VAL A 107 -6.79 -13.85 3.54
CA VAL A 107 -7.54 -14.81 4.37
C VAL A 107 -7.13 -16.24 4.04
N PHE A 108 -7.05 -16.58 2.76
CA PHE A 108 -6.63 -17.90 2.30
C PHE A 108 -5.24 -18.29 2.84
N VAL A 109 -4.24 -17.43 2.72
CA VAL A 109 -2.89 -17.72 3.24
C VAL A 109 -2.82 -17.76 4.76
N SER A 110 -3.65 -16.97 5.47
CA SER A 110 -3.71 -17.04 6.94
C SER A 110 -4.30 -18.35 7.46
N LEU A 111 -5.09 -19.05 6.64
CA LEU A 111 -5.74 -20.32 6.99
C LEU A 111 -4.92 -21.54 6.58
N ALA A 112 -3.66 -21.37 6.15
CA ALA A 112 -2.84 -22.44 5.57
C ALA A 112 -2.88 -23.77 6.35
N HIS A 113 -2.72 -23.72 7.68
CA HIS A 113 -2.70 -24.91 8.53
C HIS A 113 -4.08 -25.53 8.81
N ALA A 114 -5.16 -24.82 8.49
CA ALA A 114 -6.54 -25.27 8.70
C ALA A 114 -7.19 -25.83 7.44
N LEU A 115 -6.56 -25.68 6.27
CA LEU A 115 -7.10 -26.11 4.98
C LEU A 115 -6.54 -27.49 4.59
N ALA A 116 -7.40 -28.33 4.01
CA ALA A 116 -6.98 -29.61 3.43
C ALA A 116 -6.05 -29.41 2.22
N THR A 117 -6.28 -28.35 1.43
CA THR A 117 -5.38 -27.90 0.37
C THR A 117 -4.67 -26.64 0.85
N ALA A 118 -3.40 -26.78 1.20
CA ALA A 118 -2.57 -25.66 1.65
C ALA A 118 -2.30 -24.66 0.49
N PRO A 119 -2.10 -23.37 0.79
CA PRO A 119 -1.50 -22.42 -0.14
C PRO A 119 -0.16 -22.94 -0.67
N ALA A 120 0.17 -22.61 -1.92
CA ALA A 120 1.46 -22.97 -2.51
C ALA A 120 2.63 -22.35 -1.73
N ASP A 121 3.76 -23.05 -1.70
CA ASP A 121 4.95 -22.61 -0.99
C ASP A 121 5.39 -21.20 -1.44
N GLY A 122 5.77 -20.37 -0.46
CA GLY A 122 6.20 -18.99 -0.70
C GLY A 122 5.07 -18.00 -1.00
N LEU A 123 3.81 -18.44 -1.15
CA LEU A 123 2.70 -17.52 -1.48
C LEU A 123 2.43 -16.51 -0.36
N ALA A 124 2.54 -16.92 0.90
CA ALA A 124 2.31 -16.05 2.05
C ALA A 124 3.33 -14.89 2.09
N GLU A 125 4.60 -15.21 1.81
CA GLU A 125 5.70 -14.25 1.72
C GLU A 125 5.49 -13.28 0.56
N ARG A 126 5.03 -13.77 -0.61
CA ARG A 126 4.68 -12.90 -1.74
C ARG A 126 3.53 -11.96 -1.41
N VAL A 127 2.50 -12.45 -0.73
CA VAL A 127 1.34 -11.65 -0.29
C VAL A 127 1.76 -10.60 0.74
N HIS A 128 2.70 -10.92 1.63
CA HIS A 128 3.25 -9.97 2.60
C HIS A 128 4.12 -8.90 1.94
N GLY A 129 4.95 -9.28 0.96
CA GLY A 129 5.82 -8.38 0.19
C GLY A 129 5.14 -7.66 -0.97
N ALA A 130 3.82 -7.80 -1.14
CA ALA A 130 3.09 -7.19 -2.24
C ALA A 130 3.11 -5.65 -2.15
N SER A 131 3.28 -4.98 -3.29
CA SER A 131 3.17 -3.52 -3.38
C SER A 131 1.77 -3.10 -3.82
N PHE A 132 1.32 -1.93 -3.37
CA PHE A 132 0.02 -1.38 -3.78
C PHE A 132 0.22 -0.18 -4.72
N SER A 133 -0.17 -0.34 -5.99
CA SER A 133 -0.27 0.76 -6.95
C SER A 133 -1.52 1.58 -6.66
N ARG A 134 -1.33 2.81 -6.15
CA ARG A 134 -2.44 3.76 -5.97
C ARG A 134 -2.99 4.28 -7.30
N ALA A 135 -2.15 4.36 -8.33
CA ALA A 135 -2.55 4.83 -9.66
C ALA A 135 -3.56 3.87 -10.30
N ASP A 136 -3.30 2.56 -10.17
CA ASP A 136 -4.15 1.52 -10.78
C ASP A 136 -5.20 0.96 -9.81
N ASN A 137 -5.10 1.33 -8.53
CA ASN A 137 -5.89 0.76 -7.44
C ASN A 137 -5.77 -0.78 -7.42
N ARG A 138 -4.53 -1.29 -7.53
CA ARG A 138 -4.19 -2.72 -7.58
C ARG A 138 -2.99 -3.07 -6.73
N TRP A 139 -3.02 -4.27 -6.16
CA TRP A 139 -1.89 -4.95 -5.54
C TRP A 139 -1.09 -5.67 -6.61
N GLN A 140 0.23 -5.57 -6.56
CA GLN A 140 1.15 -6.15 -7.52
C GLN A 140 2.02 -7.21 -6.84
N LEU A 141 2.07 -8.40 -7.43
CA LEU A 141 2.79 -9.57 -6.92
C LEU A 141 3.52 -10.27 -8.07
N CYS A 142 4.76 -10.71 -7.88
CA CYS A 142 5.39 -11.65 -8.81
C CYS A 142 5.15 -13.06 -8.34
N LEU A 143 4.41 -13.85 -9.12
CA LEU A 143 3.97 -15.19 -8.75
C LEU A 143 4.40 -16.23 -9.79
N THR A 144 4.77 -17.43 -9.34
CA THR A 144 4.95 -18.59 -10.22
C THR A 144 3.61 -19.13 -10.73
N ALA A 145 3.62 -19.99 -11.74
CA ALA A 145 2.40 -20.64 -12.25
C ALA A 145 1.65 -21.42 -11.15
N GLU A 146 2.38 -22.09 -10.25
CA GLU A 146 1.83 -22.81 -9.11
C GLU A 146 1.15 -21.87 -8.11
N GLN A 147 1.79 -20.75 -7.80
CA GLN A 147 1.22 -19.71 -6.93
C GLN A 147 -0.01 -19.04 -7.57
N ILE A 148 -0.01 -18.85 -8.89
CA ILE A 148 -1.19 -18.35 -9.64
C ILE A 148 -2.36 -19.33 -9.51
N ALA A 149 -2.12 -20.63 -9.67
CA ALA A 149 -3.14 -21.65 -9.45
C ALA A 149 -3.64 -21.64 -8.01
N SER A 150 -2.74 -21.50 -7.03
CA SER A 150 -3.12 -21.42 -5.62
C SER A 150 -3.97 -20.17 -5.30
N VAL A 151 -3.67 -19.03 -5.90
CA VAL A 151 -4.52 -17.82 -5.83
C VAL A 151 -5.90 -18.09 -6.44
N ALA A 152 -5.96 -18.75 -7.60
CA ALA A 152 -7.23 -19.12 -8.22
C ALA A 152 -8.07 -20.04 -7.29
N TYR A 153 -7.42 -20.95 -6.56
CA TYR A 153 -8.07 -21.80 -5.57
C TYR A 153 -8.61 -21.00 -4.39
N GLY A 154 -7.82 -20.08 -3.82
CA GLY A 154 -8.26 -19.19 -2.75
C GLY A 154 -9.46 -18.31 -3.16
N LEU A 155 -9.45 -17.80 -4.39
CA LEU A 155 -10.59 -17.04 -4.95
C LEU A 155 -11.81 -17.92 -5.22
N TYR A 156 -11.62 -19.19 -5.57
CA TYR A 156 -12.71 -20.17 -5.68
C TYR A 156 -13.35 -20.45 -4.32
N LEU A 157 -12.56 -20.63 -3.25
CA LEU A 157 -13.10 -20.75 -1.90
C LEU A 157 -13.87 -19.48 -1.48
N HIS A 158 -13.31 -18.31 -1.78
CA HIS A 158 -13.98 -17.03 -1.51
C HIS A 158 -15.31 -16.93 -2.26
N ARG A 159 -15.36 -17.35 -3.53
CA ARG A 159 -16.59 -17.43 -4.33
C ARG A 159 -17.66 -18.28 -3.64
N LEU A 160 -17.32 -19.43 -3.06
CA LEU A 160 -18.29 -20.29 -2.37
C LEU A 160 -18.88 -19.64 -1.11
N SER A 161 -18.14 -18.72 -0.49
CA SER A 161 -18.56 -17.97 0.69
C SER A 161 -19.09 -16.56 0.40
N GLY A 162 -19.10 -16.12 -0.86
CA GLY A 162 -19.23 -14.70 -1.20
C GLY A 162 -19.53 -14.42 -2.69
N SER A 163 -18.80 -13.46 -3.27
CA SER A 163 -19.08 -12.95 -4.62
C SER A 163 -18.30 -13.70 -5.71
N GLU A 164 -19.01 -14.19 -6.73
CA GLU A 164 -18.40 -14.90 -7.87
C GLU A 164 -17.57 -13.99 -8.80
N ALA A 165 -17.82 -12.69 -8.77
CA ALA A 165 -17.28 -11.75 -9.75
C ALA A 165 -15.75 -11.71 -9.74
N GLU A 166 -15.14 -11.79 -8.56
CA GLU A 166 -13.69 -11.64 -8.40
C GLU A 166 -12.92 -12.87 -8.89
N ALA A 167 -13.47 -14.07 -8.72
CA ALA A 167 -12.91 -15.31 -9.26
C ALA A 167 -13.03 -15.35 -10.80
N ASN A 168 -14.17 -14.94 -11.35
CA ASN A 168 -14.38 -14.90 -12.80
C ASN A 168 -13.47 -13.87 -13.50
N ARG A 169 -13.24 -12.70 -12.87
CA ARG A 169 -12.27 -11.72 -13.39
C ARG A 169 -10.85 -12.25 -13.36
N PHE A 170 -10.42 -12.84 -12.25
CA PHE A 170 -9.09 -13.43 -12.15
C PHE A 170 -8.87 -14.52 -13.22
N ALA A 171 -9.87 -15.37 -13.43
CA ALA A 171 -9.86 -16.39 -14.47
C ALA A 171 -9.70 -15.81 -15.88
N ARG A 172 -10.32 -14.66 -16.16
CA ARG A 172 -10.19 -13.96 -17.44
C ARG A 172 -8.80 -13.37 -17.64
N ASP A 173 -8.19 -12.81 -16.60
CA ASP A 173 -6.92 -12.09 -16.68
C ASP A 173 -5.71 -13.04 -16.74
N TYR A 174 -5.80 -14.19 -16.06
CA TYR A 174 -4.70 -15.15 -15.92
C TYR A 174 -4.96 -16.51 -16.57
N GLY A 175 -6.16 -16.76 -17.07
CA GLY A 175 -6.51 -18.02 -17.76
C GLY A 175 -6.58 -19.22 -16.83
N VAL A 176 -6.77 -19.03 -15.52
CA VAL A 176 -6.76 -20.10 -14.52
C VAL A 176 -7.96 -19.96 -13.58
N ALA A 177 -8.75 -21.02 -13.44
CA ALA A 177 -9.91 -21.05 -12.55
C ALA A 177 -10.06 -22.42 -11.87
N TYR A 178 -10.66 -22.43 -10.68
CA TYR A 178 -11.18 -23.68 -10.10
C TYR A 178 -12.69 -23.78 -10.30
N ARG A 179 -13.16 -24.99 -10.59
CA ARG A 179 -14.59 -25.32 -10.73
C ARG A 179 -14.88 -26.65 -10.03
N PRO A 180 -16.10 -26.86 -9.52
CA PRO A 180 -16.48 -28.17 -9.01
C PRO A 180 -16.57 -29.16 -10.17
N ALA A 181 -15.99 -30.35 -10.01
CA ALA A 181 -16.18 -31.47 -10.93
C ALA A 181 -17.65 -31.93 -10.89
N GLN A 182 -18.19 -32.33 -12.04
CA GLN A 182 -19.61 -32.73 -12.13
C GLN A 182 -19.92 -34.05 -11.42
N GLN A 183 -18.92 -34.89 -11.18
CA GLN A 183 -19.13 -36.24 -10.64
C GLN A 183 -19.21 -36.26 -9.11
N ASP A 184 -18.38 -35.48 -8.43
CA ASP A 184 -18.20 -35.53 -6.98
C ASP A 184 -18.09 -34.15 -6.31
N GLY A 185 -18.13 -33.06 -7.10
CA GLY A 185 -17.98 -31.70 -6.60
C GLY A 185 -16.54 -31.30 -6.23
N THR A 186 -15.56 -32.17 -6.46
CA THR A 186 -14.15 -31.91 -6.14
C THR A 186 -13.64 -30.71 -6.94
N PRO A 187 -12.92 -29.76 -6.32
CA PRO A 187 -12.41 -28.60 -7.04
C PRO A 187 -11.32 -29.02 -8.04
N ILE A 188 -11.58 -28.80 -9.33
CA ILE A 188 -10.65 -29.06 -10.42
C ILE A 188 -10.10 -27.76 -11.01
N LEU A 189 -8.79 -27.75 -11.28
CA LEU A 189 -8.12 -26.67 -11.98
C LEU A 189 -8.48 -26.70 -13.47
N VAL A 190 -8.91 -25.56 -14.00
CA VAL A 190 -9.24 -25.36 -15.41
C VAL A 190 -8.37 -24.24 -15.96
N VAL A 191 -7.57 -24.57 -16.97
CA VAL A 191 -6.78 -23.58 -17.74
C VAL A 191 -7.63 -23.11 -18.91
N ILE A 192 -8.13 -21.87 -18.82
CA ILE A 192 -9.00 -21.23 -19.80
C ILE A 192 -8.10 -20.55 -20.84
N GLY A 193 -7.89 -21.19 -22.00
CA GLY A 193 -7.06 -20.62 -23.08
C GLY A 193 -6.18 -21.62 -23.85
N GLN A 194 -6.23 -22.90 -23.51
CA GLN A 194 -5.80 -23.99 -24.38
C GLN A 194 -7.05 -24.85 -24.63
N GLY A 195 -7.33 -25.16 -25.89
CA GLY A 195 -8.47 -25.99 -26.27
C GLY A 195 -8.51 -27.28 -25.45
N ILE A 196 -9.71 -27.84 -25.29
CA ILE A 196 -9.94 -29.16 -24.73
C ILE A 196 -8.89 -30.11 -25.33
N VAL A 197 -7.89 -30.52 -24.55
CA VAL A 197 -7.14 -31.73 -24.88
C VAL A 197 -8.12 -32.84 -24.58
N ARG A 198 -8.83 -33.28 -25.63
CA ARG A 198 -9.48 -34.58 -25.61
C ARG A 198 -8.37 -35.58 -25.30
N ALA A 199 -8.54 -36.35 -24.24
CA ALA A 199 -7.86 -37.61 -24.12
C ALA A 199 -8.37 -38.48 -25.28
N GLU A 200 -7.62 -38.50 -26.38
CA GLU A 200 -7.68 -39.56 -27.38
C GLU A 200 -6.53 -40.53 -27.12
N GLY A 201 -6.85 -41.82 -27.10
CA GLY A 201 -5.93 -42.96 -27.10
C GLY A 201 -5.55 -43.43 -25.69
N GLN A 202 -5.83 -44.67 -25.28
CA GLN A 202 -5.78 -45.91 -26.08
C GLN A 202 -6.59 -47.02 -25.40
#